data_AF-A0A661ZUX4-F1
#
_entry.id   AF-A0A661ZUX4-F1
#
_cell.length_a   1.000
_cell.length_b   1.000
_cell.length_c   1.000
_cell.angle_alpha   90.00
_cell.angle_beta   90.00
_cell.angle_gamma   90.00
#
_symmetry.space_group_name_H-M   'P 1'
#
loop_
_entity.id
_entity.type
_entity.pdbx_description
1 polymer ?
#
loop_
_entity_poly.entity_id
_entity_poly.type
_entity_poly.pdbx_seq_one_letter_code
_entity_poly.pdbx_strand_id
1 'polypeptide(L)'
;MAQYDILLTQNVHATLVEYSEKFVNLSKGDVLSAIANQTPTVLAAGTDGYMLVRDDAELTGLKWVVIAAGHTQNTDTGTTSLTFELDNDGFQIELTAESASKFGVKVNGGATYADIEAKDATFAKATVVTAPSAGSDLANKTYVDGILGDNNALVYKGVIDCSTNPDYPAADAGDLYVVSVAGKIGGASGVNVEVGDWLLCNTDSTATGDHATVGANWDIVQTNIDGAVTGPASSTDGYFAIWDGTTGTLIKDGAGAPGTMAYE
;
A
#
# COMPACT_ATOMS: atom_id res chain seq x y z
N MET A 1 -26.95 -60.35 55.31
CA MET A 1 -25.51 -60.10 55.48
C MET A 1 -25.19 -58.85 54.69
N ALA A 2 -24.58 -57.83 55.29
CA ALA A 2 -24.06 -56.71 54.51
C ALA A 2 -22.98 -57.29 53.58
N GLN A 3 -23.18 -57.18 52.27
CA GLN A 3 -22.23 -57.64 51.28
C GLN A 3 -21.15 -56.57 51.22
N TYR A 4 -19.98 -56.86 51.80
CA TYR A 4 -18.85 -55.95 51.78
C TYR A 4 -18.07 -56.15 50.48
N ASP A 5 -17.67 -55.06 49.83
CA ASP A 5 -16.96 -55.15 48.55
C ASP A 5 -15.45 -55.42 48.77
N ILE A 6 -14.83 -54.75 49.76
CA ILE A 6 -13.39 -54.87 50.04
C ILE A 6 -13.12 -55.00 51.55
N LEU A 7 -12.23 -55.93 51.92
CA LEU A 7 -11.61 -56.01 53.24
C LEU A 7 -10.14 -55.60 53.14
N LEU A 8 -9.76 -54.58 53.90
CA LEU A 8 -8.38 -54.13 54.02
C LEU A 8 -7.79 -54.64 55.33
N THR A 9 -6.62 -55.27 55.24
CA THR A 9 -5.87 -55.75 56.40
C THR A 9 -4.56 -54.97 56.49
N GLN A 10 -4.35 -54.28 57.61
CA GLN A 10 -3.11 -53.53 57.86
C GLN A 10 -2.38 -54.14 59.06
N ASN A 11 -1.06 -54.34 58.94
CA ASN A 11 -0.24 -54.61 60.12
C ASN A 11 -0.09 -53.31 60.91
N VAL A 12 -0.63 -53.30 62.13
CA VAL A 12 -0.64 -52.13 63.01
C VAL A 12 0.47 -52.17 64.06
N HIS A 13 1.25 -53.25 64.12
CA HIS A 13 2.35 -53.39 65.08
C HIS A 13 3.71 -53.16 64.41
N ALA A 14 4.51 -52.27 64.99
CA ALA A 14 5.81 -51.87 64.43
C ALA A 14 6.85 -53.00 64.39
N THR A 15 6.69 -54.04 65.22
CA THR A 15 7.69 -55.12 65.41
C THR A 15 7.10 -56.53 65.58
N LEU A 16 5.79 -56.71 65.49
CA LEU A 16 5.09 -58.00 65.66
C LEU A 16 4.01 -58.12 64.58
N VAL A 17 3.19 -59.16 64.70
CA VAL A 17 2.11 -59.48 63.78
C VAL A 17 0.78 -59.20 64.48
N GLU A 18 0.31 -57.96 64.39
CA GLU A 18 -1.03 -57.57 64.82
C GLU A 18 -1.72 -56.90 63.63
N TYR A 19 -2.88 -57.42 63.26
CA TYR A 19 -3.61 -56.94 62.09
C TYR A 19 -4.89 -56.22 62.51
N SER A 20 -5.13 -55.08 61.89
CA SER A 20 -6.42 -54.41 61.94
C SER A 20 -7.15 -54.63 60.62
N GLU A 21 -8.43 -54.93 60.72
CA GLU A 21 -9.33 -55.16 59.59
C GLU A 21 -10.29 -54.00 59.43
N LYS A 22 -10.43 -53.51 58.19
CA LYS A 22 -11.41 -52.49 57.84
C LYS A 22 -12.22 -52.91 56.62
N PHE A 23 -13.53 -53.00 56.81
CA PHE A 23 -14.48 -53.20 55.72
C PHE A 23 -14.74 -51.87 55.01
N VAL A 24 -14.69 -51.89 53.68
CA VAL A 24 -15.01 -50.74 52.82
C VAL A 24 -16.01 -51.19 51.77
N ASN A 25 -17.10 -50.44 51.66
CA ASN A 25 -18.12 -50.61 50.62
C ASN A 25 -17.86 -49.57 49.53
N LEU A 26 -17.92 -49.98 48.26
CA LEU A 26 -17.71 -49.12 47.10
C LEU A 26 -18.92 -49.19 46.17
N SER A 27 -19.49 -48.04 45.86
CA SER A 27 -20.48 -47.92 44.80
C SER A 27 -19.80 -47.84 43.43
N LYS A 28 -20.59 -47.99 42.35
CA LYS A 28 -20.08 -47.87 40.98
C LYS A 28 -19.45 -46.49 40.76
N GLY A 29 -18.16 -46.47 40.42
CA GLY A 29 -17.41 -45.25 40.11
C GLY A 29 -16.72 -44.61 41.32
N ASP A 30 -16.87 -45.17 42.51
CA ASP A 30 -16.18 -44.72 43.71
C ASP A 30 -14.67 -44.98 43.63
N VAL A 31 -13.89 -44.14 44.31
CA VAL A 31 -12.43 -44.24 44.40
C VAL A 31 -12.01 -44.39 45.85
N LEU A 32 -11.24 -45.44 46.15
CA LEU A 32 -10.64 -45.62 47.46
C LEU A 32 -9.35 -44.77 47.56
N SER A 33 -9.30 -43.88 48.55
CA SER A 33 -8.12 -43.10 48.93
C SER A 33 -7.83 -43.25 50.43
N ALA A 34 -6.90 -42.46 50.95
CA ALA A 34 -6.61 -42.35 52.37
C ALA A 34 -6.60 -40.87 52.80
N ILE A 35 -7.03 -40.61 54.02
CA ILE A 35 -6.92 -39.28 54.63
C ILE A 35 -5.52 -39.08 55.22
N ALA A 36 -5.22 -37.89 55.74
CA ALA A 36 -3.88 -37.53 56.25
C ALA A 36 -3.29 -38.51 57.29
N ASN A 37 -4.13 -39.20 58.07
CA ASN A 37 -3.70 -40.20 59.05
C ASN A 37 -3.64 -41.63 58.48
N GLN A 38 -3.65 -41.79 57.15
CA GLN A 38 -3.64 -43.07 56.42
C GLN A 38 -4.91 -43.92 56.60
N THR A 39 -5.99 -43.37 57.15
CA THR A 39 -7.28 -44.08 57.22
C THR A 39 -7.90 -44.19 55.83
N PRO A 40 -8.26 -45.40 55.35
CA PRO A 40 -8.91 -45.58 54.05
C PRO A 40 -10.28 -44.89 54.02
N THR A 41 -10.54 -44.09 52.99
CA THR A 41 -11.78 -43.30 52.81
C THR A 41 -12.17 -43.29 51.34
N VAL A 42 -13.47 -43.32 51.08
CA VAL A 42 -14.03 -43.37 49.73
C VAL A 42 -14.36 -41.96 49.24
N LEU A 43 -13.86 -41.60 48.05
CA LEU A 43 -14.39 -40.50 47.26
C LEU A 43 -15.53 -41.05 46.40
N ALA A 44 -16.72 -40.47 46.54
CA ALA A 44 -17.87 -40.87 45.74
C ALA A 44 -17.63 -40.65 44.25
N ALA A 45 -18.30 -41.43 43.40
CA ALA A 45 -18.26 -41.28 41.96
C ALA A 45 -18.51 -39.83 41.49
N GLY A 46 -17.71 -39.38 40.54
CA GLY A 46 -17.92 -38.10 39.86
C GLY A 46 -19.13 -38.15 38.92
N THR A 47 -19.55 -36.99 38.42
CA THR A 47 -20.50 -36.90 37.30
C THR A 47 -19.74 -36.87 35.98
N ASP A 48 -20.39 -37.22 34.87
CA ASP A 48 -19.82 -37.12 33.52
C ASP A 48 -19.28 -35.70 33.27
N GLY A 49 -18.12 -35.62 32.60
CA GLY A 49 -17.46 -34.34 32.33
C GLY A 49 -16.64 -33.80 33.50
N TYR A 50 -16.25 -34.64 34.47
CA TYR A 50 -15.33 -34.27 35.56
C TYR A 50 -14.03 -35.09 35.48
N MET A 51 -12.91 -34.47 35.88
CA MET A 51 -11.61 -35.12 36.03
C MET A 51 -11.22 -35.20 37.49
N LEU A 52 -10.45 -36.23 37.84
CA LEU A 52 -9.89 -36.39 39.17
C LEU A 52 -8.65 -35.52 39.31
N VAL A 53 -8.61 -34.66 40.32
CA VAL A 53 -7.44 -33.87 40.69
C VAL A 53 -7.02 -34.18 42.11
N ARG A 54 -5.74 -33.94 42.42
CA ARG A 54 -5.27 -33.89 43.81
C ARG A 54 -5.71 -32.57 44.43
N ASP A 55 -6.33 -32.64 45.59
CA ASP A 55 -6.72 -31.48 46.39
C ASP A 55 -6.44 -31.78 47.87
N ASP A 56 -5.34 -31.24 48.41
CA ASP A 56 -4.90 -31.48 49.79
C ASP A 56 -5.87 -30.87 50.84
N ALA A 57 -6.83 -30.02 50.41
CA ALA A 57 -7.88 -29.50 51.28
C ALA A 57 -9.09 -30.45 51.43
N GLU A 58 -9.29 -31.37 50.48
CA GLU A 58 -10.36 -32.36 50.54
C GLU A 58 -9.99 -33.53 51.45
N LEU A 59 -10.99 -34.13 52.11
CA LEU A 59 -10.76 -35.20 53.09
C LEU A 59 -10.00 -36.40 52.50
N THR A 60 -10.25 -36.73 51.24
CA THR A 60 -9.62 -37.87 50.55
C THR A 60 -8.30 -37.50 49.85
N GLY A 61 -7.89 -36.23 49.91
CA GLY A 61 -6.79 -35.70 49.09
C GLY A 61 -7.11 -35.62 47.59
N LEU A 62 -8.34 -35.96 47.20
CA LEU A 62 -8.79 -36.06 45.82
C LEU A 62 -10.13 -35.34 45.64
N LYS A 63 -10.34 -34.80 44.44
CA LYS A 63 -11.56 -34.06 44.08
C LYS A 63 -11.95 -34.30 42.64
N TRP A 64 -13.25 -34.32 42.37
CA TRP A 64 -13.78 -34.19 41.02
C TRP A 64 -13.91 -32.71 40.66
N VAL A 65 -13.17 -32.27 39.65
CA VAL A 65 -13.28 -30.92 39.08
C VAL A 65 -13.85 -31.03 37.67
N VAL A 66 -14.71 -30.09 37.29
CA VAL A 66 -15.28 -30.04 35.93
C VAL A 66 -14.13 -30.05 34.93
N ILE A 67 -14.20 -30.96 33.95
CA ILE A 67 -13.39 -30.89 32.75
C ILE A 67 -13.87 -29.63 32.03
N ALA A 68 -13.12 -28.53 32.18
CA ALA A 68 -13.29 -27.40 31.30
C ALA A 68 -13.22 -27.96 29.89
N ALA A 69 -14.31 -27.79 29.12
CA ALA A 69 -14.39 -28.26 27.74
C ALA A 69 -13.06 -27.93 27.05
N GLY A 70 -12.40 -28.96 26.52
CA GLY A 70 -10.99 -28.92 26.13
C GLY A 70 -10.62 -27.60 25.46
N HIS A 71 -9.43 -27.09 25.77
CA HIS A 71 -8.89 -25.78 25.37
C HIS A 71 -9.60 -25.21 24.14
N THR A 72 -10.68 -24.47 24.35
CA THR A 72 -11.33 -23.79 23.23
C THR A 72 -10.32 -22.72 22.85
N GLN A 73 -9.71 -22.82 21.66
CA GLN A 73 -8.52 -22.04 21.26
C GLN A 73 -8.68 -20.50 21.35
N ASN A 74 -9.85 -20.00 21.76
CA ASN A 74 -10.19 -18.59 21.91
C ASN A 74 -10.59 -18.14 23.33
N THR A 75 -10.42 -18.97 24.37
CA THR A 75 -10.67 -18.56 25.77
C THR A 75 -9.41 -18.53 26.64
N ASP A 76 -8.24 -18.42 26.03
CA ASP A 76 -7.00 -18.14 26.78
C ASP A 76 -6.94 -16.65 27.17
N THR A 77 -7.98 -16.17 27.84
CA THR A 77 -8.01 -14.89 28.52
C THR A 77 -7.45 -15.10 29.92
N GLY A 78 -6.13 -14.96 30.09
CA GLY A 78 -5.51 -15.03 31.41
C GLY A 78 -4.08 -15.55 31.47
N THR A 79 -3.49 -16.02 30.37
CA THR A 79 -2.04 -16.25 30.36
C THR A 79 -1.31 -14.92 30.34
N THR A 80 -0.19 -14.84 31.05
CA THR A 80 0.76 -13.71 30.94
C THR A 80 1.48 -13.70 29.58
N SER A 81 1.05 -14.51 28.62
CA SER A 81 1.64 -14.60 27.30
C SER A 81 1.20 -13.38 26.49
N LEU A 82 2.15 -12.48 26.25
CA LEU A 82 1.95 -11.29 25.42
C LEU A 82 1.97 -11.63 23.93
N THR A 83 2.31 -12.88 23.58
CA THR A 83 2.45 -13.37 22.21
C THR A 83 1.66 -14.66 22.02
N PHE A 84 0.93 -14.71 20.91
CA PHE A 84 0.31 -15.92 20.38
C PHE A 84 1.12 -16.30 19.12
N GLU A 85 1.88 -17.39 19.21
CA GLU A 85 2.74 -17.85 18.13
C GLU A 85 2.02 -18.98 17.36
N LEU A 86 1.88 -18.78 16.06
CA LEU A 86 1.53 -19.86 15.12
C LEU A 86 2.85 -20.31 14.48
N ASP A 87 3.50 -21.30 15.08
CA ASP A 87 4.70 -21.91 14.53
C ASP A 87 4.31 -23.17 13.74
N ASN A 88 4.92 -23.35 12.58
CA ASN A 88 4.69 -24.51 11.74
C ASN A 88 5.97 -24.87 10.99
N ASP A 89 6.71 -25.81 11.58
CA ASP A 89 8.01 -26.37 11.13
C ASP A 89 7.93 -27.14 9.79
N GLY A 90 7.43 -26.50 8.74
CA GLY A 90 7.47 -27.03 7.37
C GLY A 90 6.11 -27.23 6.68
N PHE A 91 5.00 -26.70 7.20
CA PHE A 91 3.70 -26.70 6.51
C PHE A 91 3.13 -25.30 6.34
N GLN A 92 2.09 -25.15 5.50
CA GLN A 92 1.35 -23.89 5.38
C GLN A 92 0.53 -23.66 6.65
N ILE A 93 0.68 -22.47 7.24
CA ILE A 93 -0.30 -21.92 8.18
C ILE A 93 -1.43 -21.35 7.33
N GLU A 94 -2.48 -22.13 7.12
CA GLU A 94 -3.64 -21.71 6.33
C GLU A 94 -4.68 -21.05 7.25
N LEU A 95 -4.71 -19.71 7.24
CA LEU A 95 -5.75 -18.93 7.92
C LEU A 95 -6.90 -18.67 6.95
N THR A 96 -7.81 -19.63 6.83
CA THR A 96 -8.96 -19.52 5.93
C THR A 96 -10.20 -19.04 6.68
N ALA A 97 -10.68 -17.83 6.34
CA ALA A 97 -11.96 -17.35 6.84
C ALA A 97 -13.09 -18.12 6.14
N GLU A 98 -13.69 -19.10 6.81
CA GLU A 98 -14.73 -19.98 6.24
C GLU A 98 -15.96 -19.19 5.76
N SER A 99 -16.32 -18.10 6.43
CA SER A 99 -17.09 -17.01 5.83
C SER A 99 -17.00 -15.73 6.67
N ALA A 100 -16.27 -14.74 6.17
CA ALA A 100 -16.42 -13.30 6.39
C ALA A 100 -15.28 -12.67 5.60
N SER A 101 -15.58 -11.68 4.78
CA SER A 101 -14.70 -11.17 3.70
C SER A 101 -13.40 -10.49 4.16
N LYS A 102 -12.96 -10.66 5.42
CA LYS A 102 -11.86 -9.92 6.05
C LYS A 102 -11.19 -10.76 7.14
N PHE A 103 -9.89 -11.03 6.97
CA PHE A 103 -9.00 -11.25 8.10
C PHE A 103 -8.68 -9.87 8.70
N GLY A 104 -9.02 -9.65 9.97
CA GLY A 104 -8.80 -8.39 10.65
C GLY A 104 -8.01 -8.61 11.93
N VAL A 105 -6.76 -8.13 11.97
CA VAL A 105 -5.99 -8.05 13.21
C VAL A 105 -6.42 -6.77 13.93
N LYS A 106 -7.10 -6.90 15.07
CA LYS A 106 -7.57 -5.77 15.88
C LYS A 106 -6.73 -5.67 17.14
N VAL A 107 -6.26 -4.48 17.46
CA VAL A 107 -5.66 -4.19 18.78
C VAL A 107 -6.78 -3.78 19.73
N ASN A 108 -6.90 -4.44 20.88
CA ASN A 108 -7.85 -4.02 21.91
C ASN A 108 -7.28 -2.76 22.60
N GLY A 109 -8.00 -1.63 22.56
CA GLY A 109 -7.53 -0.36 23.16
C GLY A 109 -7.68 0.91 22.32
N GLY A 110 -8.31 0.85 21.14
CA GLY A 110 -8.70 2.05 20.38
C GLY A 110 -7.80 2.45 19.21
N ALA A 111 -6.76 1.67 18.90
CA ALA A 111 -6.12 1.76 17.59
C ALA A 111 -7.03 1.07 16.55
N THR A 112 -7.43 1.80 15.52
CA THR A 112 -8.40 1.34 14.52
C THR A 112 -7.91 0.12 13.72
N TYR A 113 -6.59 -0.11 13.66
CA TYR A 113 -5.92 -1.18 12.92
C TYR A 113 -4.64 -1.64 13.64
N ALA A 114 -4.23 -2.89 13.43
CA ALA A 114 -2.91 -3.38 13.84
C ALA A 114 -1.87 -3.16 12.73
N ASP A 115 -0.66 -2.79 13.09
CA ASP A 115 0.48 -2.80 12.17
C ASP A 115 0.79 -4.26 11.77
N ILE A 116 1.01 -4.48 10.48
CA ILE A 116 1.38 -5.79 9.92
C ILE A 116 2.74 -5.63 9.25
N GLU A 117 3.74 -6.31 9.79
CA GLU A 117 5.05 -6.45 9.14
C GLU A 117 5.10 -7.82 8.45
N ALA A 118 5.37 -7.82 7.14
CA ALA A 118 5.47 -9.03 6.36
C ALA A 118 6.66 -8.94 5.40
N LYS A 119 7.42 -10.03 5.29
CA LYS A 119 8.47 -10.18 4.29
C LYS A 119 7.90 -10.92 3.08
N ASP A 120 8.17 -10.43 1.87
CA ASP A 120 7.78 -11.05 0.60
C ASP A 120 6.25 -11.22 0.40
N ALA A 121 5.45 -10.25 0.85
CA ALA A 121 4.00 -10.27 0.69
C ALA A 121 3.56 -10.07 -0.78
N THR A 122 2.60 -10.89 -1.23
CA THR A 122 1.99 -10.77 -2.57
C THR A 122 0.52 -10.41 -2.44
N PHE A 123 0.09 -9.32 -3.08
CA PHE A 123 -1.30 -8.87 -3.09
C PHE A 123 -1.83 -8.83 -4.53
N ALA A 124 -3.00 -9.41 -4.78
CA ALA A 124 -3.69 -9.23 -6.07
C ALA A 124 -4.16 -7.79 -6.26
N LYS A 125 -4.52 -7.11 -5.16
CA LYS A 125 -4.90 -5.69 -5.12
C LYS A 125 -4.65 -5.13 -3.72
N ALA A 126 -4.09 -3.93 -3.66
CA ALA A 126 -4.01 -3.11 -2.45
C ALA A 126 -4.83 -1.83 -2.67
N THR A 127 -5.52 -1.35 -1.63
CA THR A 127 -6.26 -0.08 -1.68
C THR A 127 -5.68 0.85 -0.62
N VAL A 128 -5.03 1.91 -1.08
CA VAL A 128 -4.42 2.94 -0.25
C VAL A 128 -5.29 4.19 -0.38
N VAL A 129 -5.86 4.64 0.74
CA VAL A 129 -6.92 5.67 0.74
C VAL A 129 -6.34 7.09 0.65
N THR A 130 -5.16 7.29 1.22
CA THR A 130 -4.51 8.62 1.31
C THR A 130 -3.31 8.67 0.36
N ALA A 131 -2.97 9.86 -0.14
CA ALA A 131 -1.73 10.08 -0.87
C ALA A 131 -0.51 9.80 0.03
N PRO A 132 0.60 9.31 -0.54
CA PRO A 132 1.85 9.14 0.20
C PRO A 132 2.37 10.49 0.71
N SER A 133 2.94 10.48 1.90
CA SER A 133 3.52 11.64 2.60
C SER A 133 5.02 11.48 2.89
N ALA A 134 5.49 10.23 2.94
CA ALA A 134 6.90 9.87 3.09
C ALA A 134 7.37 8.98 1.93
N GLY A 135 8.69 8.94 1.70
CA GLY A 135 9.29 8.12 0.64
C GLY A 135 9.16 6.60 0.84
N SER A 136 8.78 6.18 2.04
CA SER A 136 8.49 4.78 2.38
C SER A 136 7.04 4.38 2.17
N ASP A 137 6.15 5.32 1.82
CA ASP A 137 4.72 5.05 1.67
C ASP A 137 4.42 4.38 0.33
N LEU A 138 3.38 3.54 0.30
CA LEU A 138 2.84 3.04 -0.96
C LEU A 138 2.12 4.17 -1.70
N ALA A 139 2.48 4.39 -2.97
CA ALA A 139 1.78 5.34 -3.82
C ALA A 139 0.45 4.76 -4.33
N ASN A 140 -0.63 5.53 -4.21
CA ASN A 140 -1.91 5.19 -4.84
C ASN A 140 -1.95 5.66 -6.30
N LYS A 141 -2.85 5.09 -7.11
CA LYS A 141 -2.93 5.41 -8.54
C LYS A 141 -3.21 6.88 -8.82
N THR A 142 -4.13 7.50 -8.06
CA THR A 142 -4.47 8.92 -8.22
C THR A 142 -3.23 9.80 -8.03
N TYR A 143 -2.43 9.52 -7.01
CA TYR A 143 -1.17 10.22 -6.78
C TYR A 143 -0.22 10.03 -7.96
N VAL A 144 -0.02 8.79 -8.43
CA VAL A 144 0.88 8.50 -9.56
C VAL A 144 0.43 9.19 -10.85
N ASP A 145 -0.87 9.19 -11.15
CA ASP A 145 -1.42 9.84 -12.33
C ASP A 145 -1.27 11.37 -12.26
N GLY A 146 -1.42 11.97 -11.07
CA GLY A 146 -1.27 13.40 -10.84
C GLY A 146 0.17 13.92 -10.97
N ILE A 147 1.19 13.07 -10.90
CA ILE A 147 2.61 13.51 -10.97
C ILE A 147 2.91 14.23 -12.30
N LEU A 148 2.30 13.80 -13.41
CA LEU A 148 2.57 14.37 -14.73
C LEU A 148 1.54 15.45 -15.12
N GLY A 149 0.24 15.19 -14.88
CA GLY A 149 -0.84 16.09 -15.27
C GLY A 149 -0.93 17.34 -14.40
N ASP A 150 -0.91 17.20 -13.07
CA ASP A 150 -1.15 18.33 -12.16
C ASP A 150 0.05 19.29 -12.05
N ASN A 151 1.21 18.88 -12.56
CA ASN A 151 2.45 19.66 -12.53
C ASN A 151 2.77 20.34 -13.87
N ASN A 152 1.86 20.30 -14.85
CA ASN A 152 2.06 20.82 -16.20
C ASN A 152 3.41 20.36 -16.79
N ALA A 153 3.75 19.08 -16.58
CA ALA A 153 5.00 18.53 -17.10
C ALA A 153 4.99 18.58 -18.63
N LEU A 154 6.14 18.79 -19.26
CA LEU A 154 6.23 18.69 -20.71
C LEU A 154 6.02 17.24 -21.15
N VAL A 155 4.86 16.95 -21.73
CA VAL A 155 4.47 15.62 -22.20
C VAL A 155 4.53 15.61 -23.73
N TYR A 156 5.47 14.85 -24.29
CA TYR A 156 5.53 14.68 -25.74
C TYR A 156 4.36 13.83 -26.25
N LYS A 157 3.48 14.45 -27.05
CA LYS A 157 2.27 13.84 -27.61
C LYS A 157 2.43 13.31 -29.02
N GLY A 158 3.48 13.71 -29.72
CA GLY A 158 3.81 13.20 -31.04
C GLY A 158 4.09 14.33 -32.04
N VAL A 159 3.88 14.03 -33.32
CA VAL A 159 4.14 14.98 -34.41
C VAL A 159 2.87 15.43 -35.12
N ILE A 160 2.91 16.63 -35.71
CA ILE A 160 1.84 17.18 -36.54
C ILE A 160 2.36 17.52 -37.94
N ASP A 161 1.70 17.00 -38.96
CA ASP A 161 1.93 17.37 -40.37
C ASP A 161 1.14 18.63 -40.70
N CYS A 162 1.82 19.76 -40.89
CA CYS A 162 1.17 21.04 -41.14
C CYS A 162 0.92 21.35 -42.62
N SER A 163 1.22 20.41 -43.54
CA SER A 163 1.12 20.66 -45.00
C SER A 163 -0.29 20.97 -45.47
N THR A 164 -1.31 20.51 -44.75
CA THR A 164 -2.73 20.77 -45.05
C THR A 164 -3.33 21.90 -44.22
N ASN A 165 -2.50 22.63 -43.47
CA ASN A 165 -2.91 23.70 -42.55
C ASN A 165 -3.94 23.23 -41.49
N PRO A 166 -3.63 22.21 -40.66
CA PRO A 166 -4.54 21.67 -39.66
C PRO A 166 -4.84 22.67 -38.54
N ASP A 167 -5.94 22.43 -37.84
CA ASP A 167 -6.26 23.07 -36.56
C ASP A 167 -5.38 22.54 -35.43
N TYR A 168 -5.33 23.26 -34.30
CA TYR A 168 -4.72 22.74 -33.08
C TYR A 168 -5.53 21.54 -32.56
N PRO A 169 -4.87 20.48 -32.07
CA PRO A 169 -5.57 19.36 -31.45
C PRO A 169 -6.16 19.74 -30.08
N ALA A 170 -7.02 18.90 -29.53
CA ALA A 170 -7.37 19.03 -28.12
C ALA A 170 -6.17 18.62 -27.24
N ALA A 171 -5.90 19.39 -26.19
CA ALA A 171 -4.70 19.25 -25.37
C ALA A 171 -4.87 19.81 -23.96
N ASP A 172 -4.01 19.35 -23.05
CA ASP A 172 -3.87 19.89 -21.68
C ASP A 172 -2.55 20.68 -21.54
N ALA A 173 -2.39 21.46 -20.46
CA ALA A 173 -1.18 22.25 -20.27
C ALA A 173 0.06 21.33 -20.15
N GLY A 174 1.14 21.68 -20.85
CA GLY A 174 2.36 20.88 -20.94
C GLY A 174 2.38 19.88 -22.09
N ASP A 175 1.26 19.66 -22.79
CA ASP A 175 1.25 18.83 -24.00
C ASP A 175 2.09 19.48 -25.11
N LEU A 176 3.08 18.73 -25.60
CA LEU A 176 4.04 19.14 -26.61
C LEU A 176 3.87 18.31 -27.89
N TYR A 177 3.72 18.99 -29.02
CA TYR A 177 3.79 18.39 -30.35
C TYR A 177 4.97 18.96 -31.13
N VAL A 178 5.53 18.18 -32.05
CA VAL A 178 6.61 18.61 -32.94
C VAL A 178 6.11 18.62 -34.39
N VAL A 179 6.36 19.69 -35.13
CA VAL A 179 5.96 19.79 -36.52
C VAL A 179 6.82 18.85 -37.38
N SER A 180 6.19 17.91 -38.10
CA SER A 180 6.90 16.98 -38.99
C SER A 180 7.03 17.47 -40.43
N VAL A 181 6.11 18.33 -40.87
CA VAL A 181 6.07 18.91 -42.22
C VAL A 181 5.64 20.37 -42.10
N ALA A 182 6.34 21.28 -42.79
CA ALA A 182 6.07 22.71 -42.77
C ALA A 182 4.70 23.06 -43.38
N GLY A 183 4.13 24.17 -42.94
CA GLY A 183 2.85 24.69 -43.40
C GLY A 183 2.30 25.71 -42.42
N LYS A 184 1.02 25.61 -42.08
CA LYS A 184 0.41 26.45 -41.03
C LYS A 184 -0.22 25.60 -39.94
N ILE A 185 -0.24 26.13 -38.72
CA ILE A 185 -0.98 25.54 -37.61
C ILE A 185 -2.09 26.49 -37.13
N GLY A 186 -3.27 25.94 -36.84
CA GLY A 186 -4.47 26.69 -36.49
C GLY A 186 -5.31 27.09 -37.70
N GLY A 187 -5.40 26.21 -38.70
CA GLY A 187 -6.25 26.39 -39.87
C GLY A 187 -5.62 27.23 -41.00
N ALA A 188 -6.42 27.56 -42.03
CA ALA A 188 -5.94 28.29 -43.22
C ALA A 188 -5.37 29.70 -42.91
N SER A 189 -5.90 30.35 -41.89
CA SER A 189 -5.45 31.64 -41.35
C SER A 189 -4.46 31.49 -40.19
N GLY A 190 -3.97 30.27 -39.95
CA GLY A 190 -3.03 29.93 -38.90
C GLY A 190 -1.64 30.51 -39.09
N VAL A 191 -0.78 30.24 -38.11
CA VAL A 191 0.61 30.71 -38.07
C VAL A 191 1.49 29.78 -38.89
N ASN A 192 2.43 30.34 -39.65
CA ASN A 192 3.42 29.56 -40.39
C ASN A 192 4.35 28.84 -39.41
N VAL A 193 4.63 27.58 -39.70
CA VAL A 193 5.54 26.74 -38.91
C VAL A 193 6.42 25.90 -39.82
N GLU A 194 7.64 25.66 -39.34
CA GLU A 194 8.67 24.88 -40.01
C GLU A 194 8.81 23.47 -39.41
N VAL A 195 9.45 22.56 -40.15
CA VAL A 195 9.73 21.21 -39.64
C VAL A 195 10.64 21.29 -38.42
N GLY A 196 10.23 20.70 -37.30
CA GLY A 196 10.98 20.71 -36.04
C GLY A 196 10.49 21.73 -35.04
N ASP A 197 9.59 22.65 -35.42
CA ASP A 197 8.98 23.58 -34.47
C ASP A 197 8.15 22.86 -33.42
N TRP A 198 8.09 23.47 -32.24
CA TRP A 198 7.40 22.93 -31.07
C TRP A 198 6.10 23.68 -30.86
N LEU A 199 5.03 22.91 -30.64
CA LEU A 199 3.70 23.41 -30.32
C LEU A 199 3.39 22.99 -28.89
N LEU A 200 3.35 23.94 -27.97
CA LEU A 200 3.15 23.72 -26.56
C LEU A 200 1.79 24.28 -26.13
N CYS A 201 0.94 23.42 -25.56
CA CYS A 201 -0.30 23.87 -24.94
C CYS A 201 -0.02 24.42 -23.54
N ASN A 202 -0.60 25.57 -23.21
CA ASN A 202 -0.41 26.27 -21.94
C ASN A 202 -1.65 26.25 -21.05
N THR A 203 -2.73 25.62 -21.48
CA THR A 203 -4.02 25.68 -20.80
C THR A 203 -4.69 24.32 -20.85
N ASP A 204 -5.11 23.83 -19.68
CA ASP A 204 -5.83 22.57 -19.54
C ASP A 204 -7.17 22.58 -20.28
N SER A 205 -7.58 21.40 -20.74
CA SER A 205 -8.85 21.20 -21.43
C SER A 205 -9.04 22.13 -22.64
N THR A 206 -7.96 22.46 -23.34
CA THR A 206 -8.02 23.20 -24.60
C THR A 206 -8.68 22.33 -25.65
N ALA A 207 -9.77 22.81 -26.23
CA ALA A 207 -10.47 22.13 -27.31
C ALA A 207 -9.67 22.21 -28.63
N THR A 208 -9.99 21.32 -29.58
CA THR A 208 -9.51 21.50 -30.94
C THR A 208 -10.06 22.77 -31.57
N GLY A 209 -9.27 23.48 -32.37
CA GLY A 209 -9.73 24.70 -33.03
C GLY A 209 -8.66 25.44 -33.81
N ASP A 210 -9.10 26.49 -34.50
CA ASP A 210 -8.23 27.36 -35.31
C ASP A 210 -7.46 28.38 -34.46
N HIS A 211 -6.55 29.11 -35.09
CA HIS A 211 -5.72 30.10 -34.40
C HIS A 211 -6.53 31.26 -33.80
N ALA A 212 -7.65 31.63 -34.41
CA ALA A 212 -8.52 32.68 -33.88
C ALA A 212 -9.25 32.24 -32.61
N THR A 213 -9.59 30.95 -32.50
CA THR A 213 -10.40 30.42 -31.40
C THR A 213 -9.55 29.96 -30.23
N VAL A 214 -8.47 29.22 -30.49
CA VAL A 214 -7.65 28.60 -29.44
C VAL A 214 -6.17 28.98 -29.49
N GLY A 215 -5.73 29.73 -30.49
CA GLY A 215 -4.30 30.05 -30.67
C GLY A 215 -3.64 30.76 -29.48
N ALA A 216 -4.41 31.47 -28.65
CA ALA A 216 -3.91 32.10 -27.42
C ALA A 216 -3.51 31.09 -26.32
N ASN A 217 -3.98 29.83 -26.41
CA ASN A 217 -3.64 28.77 -25.47
C ASN A 217 -2.35 28.03 -25.87
N TRP A 218 -1.74 28.39 -27.00
CA TRP A 218 -0.60 27.67 -27.57
C TRP A 218 0.60 28.60 -27.73
N ASP A 219 1.75 28.11 -27.26
CA ASP A 219 3.04 28.67 -27.64
C ASP A 219 3.60 27.91 -28.83
N ILE A 220 4.11 28.66 -29.80
CA ILE A 220 4.89 28.13 -30.91
C ILE A 220 6.35 28.50 -30.64
N VAL A 221 7.15 27.49 -30.32
CA VAL A 221 8.59 27.65 -30.10
C VAL A 221 9.29 27.25 -31.39
N GLN A 222 9.78 28.25 -32.11
CA GLN A 222 10.52 28.04 -33.34
C GLN A 222 11.91 27.49 -33.02
N THR A 223 12.21 26.26 -33.44
CA THR A 223 13.51 25.63 -33.15
C THR A 223 14.50 25.82 -34.29
N ASN A 224 13.99 26.03 -35.51
CA ASN A 224 14.77 26.37 -36.70
C ASN A 224 14.20 27.64 -37.32
N ILE A 225 14.84 28.77 -37.05
CA ILE A 225 14.52 29.99 -37.76
C ILE A 225 15.14 29.92 -39.15
N ASP A 226 14.43 29.32 -40.12
CA ASP A 226 14.86 29.26 -41.52
C ASP A 226 14.51 30.57 -42.24
N GLY A 227 15.49 31.16 -42.92
CA GLY A 227 15.31 32.38 -43.71
C GLY A 227 15.14 33.70 -42.94
N ALA A 228 15.23 33.74 -41.60
CA ALA A 228 15.20 35.03 -40.91
C ALA A 228 16.46 35.84 -41.19
N VAL A 229 16.22 37.08 -41.60
CA VAL A 229 17.26 38.10 -41.69
C VAL A 229 17.39 38.75 -40.33
N THR A 230 18.52 38.54 -39.66
CA THR A 230 18.78 39.13 -38.34
C THR A 230 19.73 40.31 -38.45
N GLY A 231 19.48 41.35 -37.65
CA GLY A 231 20.30 42.56 -37.60
C GLY A 231 21.26 42.57 -36.42
N PRO A 232 22.11 43.61 -36.30
CA PRO A 232 22.96 43.80 -35.14
C PRO A 232 22.10 44.08 -33.89
N ALA A 233 22.67 43.87 -32.70
CA ALA A 233 21.99 44.15 -31.42
C ALA A 233 21.54 45.62 -31.27
N SER A 234 22.17 46.54 -32.01
CA SER A 234 21.76 47.92 -32.17
C SER A 234 22.19 48.45 -33.54
N SER A 235 21.39 49.33 -34.12
CA SER A 235 21.71 50.08 -35.34
C SER A 235 21.59 51.57 -35.10
N THR A 236 22.33 52.37 -35.85
CA THR A 236 22.25 53.82 -35.80
C THR A 236 21.01 54.30 -36.55
N ASP A 237 20.17 55.13 -35.91
CA ASP A 237 18.97 55.69 -36.54
C ASP A 237 19.33 56.52 -37.78
N GLY A 238 18.52 56.38 -38.83
CA GLY A 238 18.73 57.05 -40.13
C GLY A 238 19.83 56.46 -41.01
N TYR A 239 20.51 55.37 -40.61
CA TYR A 239 21.48 54.69 -41.45
C TYR A 239 20.81 53.60 -42.31
N PHE A 240 21.37 53.32 -43.49
CA PHE A 240 20.89 52.22 -44.33
C PHE A 240 21.32 50.86 -43.75
N ALA A 241 20.38 49.92 -43.67
CA ALA A 241 20.70 48.52 -43.39
C ALA A 241 21.53 47.91 -44.53
N ILE A 242 22.65 47.25 -44.22
CA ILE A 242 23.54 46.64 -45.21
C ILE A 242 23.79 45.17 -44.83
N TRP A 243 23.83 44.28 -45.81
CA TRP A 243 24.22 42.88 -45.61
C TRP A 243 25.65 42.75 -45.05
N ASP A 244 25.85 41.78 -44.17
CA ASP A 244 27.16 41.49 -43.59
C ASP A 244 28.17 40.92 -44.61
N GLY A 245 27.66 40.37 -45.71
CA GLY A 245 28.43 39.79 -46.82
C GLY A 245 28.76 38.30 -46.65
N THR A 246 28.25 37.62 -45.61
CA THR A 246 28.63 36.24 -45.28
C THR A 246 27.57 35.23 -45.75
N THR A 247 26.33 35.37 -45.29
CA THR A 247 25.29 34.34 -45.46
C THR A 247 24.05 34.81 -46.21
N GLY A 248 23.90 36.13 -46.44
CA GLY A 248 22.66 36.70 -47.00
C GLY A 248 21.47 36.63 -46.04
N THR A 249 21.73 36.35 -44.75
CA THR A 249 20.72 36.31 -43.67
C THR A 249 21.11 37.20 -42.48
N LEU A 250 22.20 37.96 -42.61
CA LEU A 250 22.73 38.84 -41.57
C LEU A 250 22.87 40.26 -42.09
N ILE A 251 22.26 41.21 -41.39
CA ILE A 251 22.44 42.66 -41.58
C ILE A 251 23.45 43.16 -40.55
N LYS A 252 24.30 44.11 -40.95
CA LYS A 252 25.19 44.89 -40.07
C LYS A 252 24.73 46.35 -39.99
N ASP A 253 25.28 47.11 -39.04
CA ASP A 253 25.01 48.54 -38.97
C ASP A 253 25.43 49.25 -40.28
N GLY A 254 24.70 50.30 -40.62
CA GLY A 254 24.93 51.04 -41.85
C GLY A 254 26.24 51.82 -41.83
N ALA A 255 26.80 52.09 -43.00
CA ALA A 255 28.04 52.86 -43.13
C ALA A 255 27.84 54.39 -43.05
N GLY A 256 26.59 54.87 -42.94
CA GLY A 256 26.26 56.30 -42.95
C GLY A 256 24.78 56.58 -43.25
N ALA A 257 24.36 57.83 -43.02
CA ALA A 257 23.03 58.33 -43.37
C ALA A 257 22.98 58.70 -44.87
N PRO A 258 21.79 58.70 -45.52
CA PRO A 258 21.65 58.98 -46.94
C PRO A 258 22.34 60.26 -47.43
N GLY A 259 22.38 61.32 -46.60
CA GLY A 259 22.97 62.61 -46.94
C GLY A 259 24.48 62.74 -46.71
N THR A 260 25.11 61.72 -46.11
CA THR A 260 26.57 61.71 -45.83
C THR A 260 27.35 60.76 -46.74
N MET A 261 26.66 60.02 -47.60
CA MET A 261 27.31 59.12 -48.56
C MET A 261 27.88 59.94 -49.72
N ALA A 262 29.15 59.70 -50.07
CA ALA A 262 29.74 60.31 -51.26
C ALA A 262 29.00 59.80 -52.51
N TYR A 263 28.42 60.71 -53.28
CA TYR A 263 27.90 60.42 -54.61
C TYR A 263 29.11 60.23 -55.54
N GLU A 264 29.38 59.01 -55.98
CA GLU A 264 30.23 58.75 -57.14
C GLU A 264 29.41 58.78 -58.43
#